data_AF-A0AAD9J6W2-F1
#
_entry.id   AF-A0AAD9J6W2-F1
#
_cell.length_a   1.000
_cell.length_b   1.000
_cell.length_c   1.000
_cell.angle_alpha   90.00
_cell.angle_beta   90.00
_cell.angle_gamma   90.00
#
_symmetry.space_group_name_H-M   'P 1'
#
loop_
_entity.id
_entity.type
_entity.pdbx_description
1 polymer ?
#
loop_
_entity_poly.entity_id
_entity_poly.type
_entity_poly.pdbx_seq_one_letter_code
_entity_poly.pdbx_strand_id
1 'polypeptide(L)'
;MSNRCRFREWLQTLIMFVLMTGMFWLSLVYSRKVFDEISRRMANMTFIIWMMAHQMFILSTLLAVDLIEILMQYGWLTYRTRLSQPEFCLMEAINRNGLFFFLLANILTGAFNCIMNTKDAGPMLSFCTLVVYMLMLSISVTELYLRNITFTLWK
;
A
#
# COMPACT_ATOMS: atom_id res chain seq x y z
N MET A 1 2.96 -21.91 15.84
CA MET A 1 1.58 -21.41 15.63
C MET A 1 1.13 -21.76 14.22
N SER A 2 -0.07 -22.31 14.03
CA SER A 2 -0.58 -22.76 12.72
C SER A 2 -0.84 -21.58 11.78
N ASN A 3 -0.38 -21.65 10.52
CA ASN A 3 -0.50 -20.58 9.50
C ASN A 3 -1.94 -20.10 9.28
N ARG A 4 -2.95 -20.94 9.57
CA ARG A 4 -4.37 -20.56 9.50
C ARG A 4 -4.78 -19.53 10.57
N CYS A 5 -4.14 -19.56 11.73
CA CYS A 5 -4.41 -18.62 12.82
C CYS A 5 -3.89 -17.22 12.45
N ARG A 6 -2.69 -17.17 11.87
CA ARG A 6 -2.05 -15.95 11.37
C ARG A 6 -2.90 -15.26 10.30
N PHE A 7 -3.37 -15.97 9.26
CA PHE A 7 -4.21 -15.36 8.21
C PHE A 7 -5.50 -14.73 8.75
N ARG A 8 -6.18 -15.40 9.69
CA ARG A 8 -7.40 -14.88 10.32
C ARG A 8 -7.12 -13.59 11.10
N GLU A 9 -6.02 -13.54 11.84
CA GLU A 9 -5.58 -12.34 12.57
C GLU A 9 -5.31 -11.17 11.60
N TRP A 10 -4.58 -11.41 10.51
CA TRP A 10 -4.33 -10.39 9.49
C TRP A 10 -5.60 -9.92 8.78
N LEU A 11 -6.54 -10.83 8.49
CA LEU A 11 -7.85 -10.48 7.94
C LEU A 11 -8.66 -9.63 8.93
N GLN A 12 -8.63 -9.96 10.21
CA GLN A 12 -9.26 -9.14 11.25
C GLN A 12 -8.63 -7.75 11.33
N THR A 13 -7.30 -7.65 11.28
CA THR A 13 -6.59 -6.36 11.23
C THR A 13 -6.98 -5.55 9.99
N LEU A 14 -7.11 -6.19 8.82
CA LEU A 14 -7.58 -5.52 7.59
C LEU A 14 -8.98 -4.95 7.79
N ILE A 15 -9.91 -5.74 8.32
CA ILE A 15 -11.28 -5.27 8.61
C ILE A 15 -11.25 -4.08 9.57
N MET A 16 -10.44 -4.14 10.63
CA MET A 16 -10.29 -3.01 11.57
C MET A 16 -9.76 -1.75 10.89
N PHE A 17 -8.75 -1.86 10.02
CA PHE A 17 -8.22 -0.72 9.27
C PHE A 17 -9.22 -0.13 8.28
N VAL A 18 -10.01 -0.97 7.61
CA VAL A 18 -11.09 -0.51 6.71
C VAL A 18 -12.17 0.24 7.49
N LEU A 19 -12.58 -0.29 8.65
CA LEU A 19 -13.55 0.38 9.53
C LEU A 19 -13.02 1.71 10.05
N MET A 20 -11.76 1.75 10.54
CA MET A 20 -11.11 2.99 10.96
C MET A 20 -11.00 4.00 9.83
N THR A 21 -10.69 3.55 8.62
CA THR A 21 -10.66 4.41 7.43
C THR A 21 -12.03 5.06 7.20
N GLY A 22 -13.11 4.28 7.23
CA GLY A 22 -14.48 4.80 7.14
C GLY A 22 -14.81 5.82 8.23
N MET A 23 -14.41 5.54 9.48
CA MET A 23 -14.61 6.47 10.61
C MET A 23 -13.85 7.80 10.41
N PHE A 24 -12.60 7.76 9.94
CA PHE A 24 -11.84 8.98 9.66
C PHE A 24 -12.41 9.76 8.47
N TRP A 25 -12.92 9.08 7.45
CA TRP A 25 -13.63 9.75 6.34
C TRP A 25 -14.93 10.42 6.79
N LEU A 26 -15.71 9.77 7.65
CA LEU A 26 -16.90 10.40 8.24
C LEU A 26 -16.52 11.61 9.10
N SER A 27 -15.48 11.46 9.92
CA SER A 27 -14.94 12.54 10.75
C SER A 27 -14.43 13.71 9.91
N LEU A 28 -13.89 13.44 8.73
CA LEU A 28 -13.48 14.48 7.78
C LEU A 28 -14.69 15.25 7.23
N VAL A 29 -15.75 14.56 6.85
CA VAL A 29 -17.00 15.20 6.37
C VAL A 29 -17.60 16.08 7.47
N TYR A 30 -17.57 15.61 8.71
CA TYR A 30 -18.00 16.39 9.87
C TYR A 30 -17.09 17.61 10.11
N SER A 31 -15.77 17.39 10.13
CA SER A 31 -14.78 18.44 10.38
C SER A 31 -14.86 19.56 9.33
N ARG A 32 -15.08 19.23 8.05
CA ARG A 32 -15.29 20.23 6.98
C ARG A 32 -16.54 21.10 7.17
N LYS A 33 -17.53 20.64 7.93
CA LYS A 33 -18.74 21.42 8.22
C LYS A 33 -18.57 22.35 9.42
N VAL A 34 -17.72 21.95 10.38
CA VAL A 34 -17.51 22.67 11.64
C VAL A 34 -16.33 23.65 11.55
N PHE A 35 -15.29 23.27 10.81
CA PHE A 35 -14.06 24.03 10.64
C PHE A 35 -13.86 24.43 9.18
N ASP A 36 -12.74 25.09 8.89
CA ASP A 36 -12.36 25.52 7.55
C ASP A 36 -12.06 24.37 6.59
N GLU A 37 -12.08 24.67 5.29
CA GLU A 37 -11.64 23.74 4.25
C GLU A 37 -10.20 23.25 4.45
N ILE A 38 -9.84 22.14 3.80
CA ILE A 38 -8.51 21.54 3.95
C ILE A 38 -7.43 22.54 3.56
N SER A 39 -6.64 22.98 4.54
CA SER A 39 -5.53 23.91 4.32
C SER A 39 -4.21 23.26 4.69
N ARG A 40 -3.43 22.90 3.66
CA ARG A 40 -2.06 22.37 3.81
C ARG A 40 -1.10 23.38 4.42
N ARG A 41 -1.33 24.68 4.21
CA ARG A 41 -0.45 25.76 4.71
C ARG A 41 -0.61 26.00 6.21
N MET A 42 -1.84 25.87 6.70
CA MET A 42 -2.16 26.11 8.11
C MET A 42 -2.16 24.83 8.95
N ALA A 43 -2.01 23.66 8.31
CA ALA A 43 -2.11 22.34 8.93
C ALA A 43 -3.33 22.23 9.87
N ASN A 44 -4.49 22.71 9.39
CA ASN A 44 -5.70 22.80 10.20
C ASN A 44 -6.25 21.41 10.60
N MET A 45 -7.19 21.37 11.54
CA MET A 45 -7.75 20.11 12.07
C MET A 45 -8.29 19.20 10.95
N THR A 46 -8.98 19.79 9.98
CA THR A 46 -9.54 19.08 8.82
C THR A 46 -8.46 18.47 7.94
N PHE A 47 -7.31 19.15 7.77
CA PHE A 47 -6.15 18.60 7.09
C PHE A 47 -5.55 17.40 7.83
N ILE A 48 -5.42 17.48 9.17
CA ILE A 48 -4.88 16.37 9.98
C ILE A 48 -5.77 15.13 9.85
N ILE A 49 -7.09 15.30 10.00
CA ILE A 49 -8.05 14.19 9.87
C ILE A 49 -7.99 13.61 8.45
N TRP A 50 -7.89 14.45 7.43
CA TRP A 50 -7.74 14.00 6.04
C TRP A 50 -6.46 13.17 5.83
N MET A 51 -5.34 13.62 6.39
CA MET A 51 -4.07 12.89 6.31
C MET A 51 -4.17 11.54 7.04
N MET A 52 -4.77 11.48 8.22
CA MET A 52 -4.98 10.22 8.94
C MET A 52 -5.87 9.25 8.14
N ALA A 53 -6.97 9.74 7.55
CA ALA A 53 -7.84 8.94 6.69
C ALA A 53 -7.06 8.37 5.50
N HIS A 54 -6.21 9.19 4.86
CA HIS A 54 -5.40 8.80 3.72
C HIS A 54 -4.34 7.75 4.07
N GLN A 55 -3.62 7.92 5.19
CA GLN A 55 -2.60 6.97 5.62
C GLN A 55 -3.22 5.63 6.04
N MET A 56 -4.35 5.65 6.75
CA MET A 56 -5.08 4.43 7.11
C MET A 56 -5.59 3.68 5.88
N PHE A 57 -6.07 4.41 4.87
CA PHE A 57 -6.45 3.82 3.60
C PHE A 57 -5.26 3.13 2.92
N ILE A 58 -4.11 3.80 2.79
CA ILE A 58 -2.91 3.20 2.20
C ILE A 58 -2.49 1.93 2.94
N LEU A 59 -2.41 1.97 4.28
CA LEU A 59 -2.06 0.80 5.09
C LEU A 59 -3.04 -0.36 4.87
N SER A 60 -4.34 -0.08 4.78
CA SER A 60 -5.35 -1.10 4.47
C SER A 60 -5.14 -1.72 3.10
N THR A 61 -4.77 -0.92 2.08
CA THR A 61 -4.52 -1.43 0.73
C THR A 61 -3.24 -2.28 0.66
N LEU A 62 -2.17 -1.88 1.36
CA LEU A 62 -0.93 -2.67 1.43
C LEU A 62 -1.19 -4.03 2.10
N LEU A 63 -1.92 -4.02 3.21
CA LEU A 63 -2.28 -5.26 3.90
C LEU A 63 -3.21 -6.14 3.05
N ALA A 64 -4.11 -5.54 2.28
CA ALA A 64 -4.95 -6.28 1.33
C ALA A 64 -4.11 -6.95 0.23
N VAL A 65 -3.09 -6.26 -0.30
CA VAL A 65 -2.14 -6.83 -1.27
C VAL A 65 -1.41 -8.01 -0.65
N ASP A 66 -0.88 -7.89 0.57
CA ASP A 66 -0.21 -9.01 1.26
C ASP A 66 -1.14 -10.22 1.42
N LEU A 67 -2.41 -10.00 1.78
CA LEU A 67 -3.41 -11.09 1.90
C LEU A 67 -3.74 -11.72 0.54
N ILE A 68 -3.85 -10.92 -0.52
CA ILE A 68 -4.07 -11.40 -1.89
C ILE A 68 -2.87 -12.22 -2.36
N GLU A 69 -1.64 -11.76 -2.11
CA GLU A 69 -0.43 -12.51 -2.43
C GLU A 69 -0.40 -13.85 -1.71
N ILE A 70 -0.75 -13.87 -0.42
CA ILE A 70 -0.88 -15.10 0.35
C ILE A 70 -1.93 -16.03 -0.28
N LEU A 71 -3.10 -15.53 -0.68
CA LEU A 71 -4.15 -16.33 -1.32
C LEU A 71 -3.70 -16.88 -2.69
N MET A 72 -3.06 -16.05 -3.52
CA MET A 72 -2.49 -16.44 -4.80
C MET A 72 -1.41 -17.52 -4.64
N GLN A 73 -0.53 -17.36 -3.63
CA GLN A 73 0.45 -18.37 -3.27
C GLN A 73 -0.24 -19.63 -2.75
N TYR A 74 -1.27 -19.58 -1.91
CA TYR A 74 -1.99 -20.80 -1.51
C TYR A 74 -2.59 -21.55 -2.71
N GLY A 75 -3.05 -20.83 -3.73
CA GLY A 75 -3.54 -21.40 -4.99
C GLY A 75 -2.44 -21.98 -5.89
N TRP A 76 -1.27 -21.33 -5.98
CA TRP A 76 -0.18 -21.71 -6.88
C TRP A 76 0.88 -22.64 -6.23
N LEU A 77 1.05 -22.55 -4.91
CA LEU A 77 2.17 -23.12 -4.14
C LEU A 77 1.84 -24.45 -3.43
N THR A 78 0.69 -25.06 -3.72
CA THR A 78 0.48 -26.49 -3.41
C THR A 78 1.52 -27.38 -4.10
N TYR A 79 2.22 -26.87 -5.13
CA TYR A 79 3.24 -27.59 -5.90
C TYR A 79 4.70 -27.46 -5.39
N ARG A 80 5.11 -26.42 -4.61
CA ARG A 80 6.55 -26.13 -4.40
C ARG A 80 7.01 -25.77 -2.98
N THR A 81 6.76 -26.63 -1.98
CA THR A 81 7.50 -26.70 -0.68
C THR A 81 7.09 -25.67 0.40
N ARG A 82 6.35 -26.03 1.46
CA ARG A 82 6.80 -26.65 2.74
C ARG A 82 8.01 -26.03 3.49
N LEU A 83 8.76 -25.05 2.98
CA LEU A 83 10.06 -24.68 3.59
C LEU A 83 10.22 -23.29 4.19
N SER A 84 9.29 -22.34 4.04
CA SER A 84 9.46 -21.04 4.71
C SER A 84 8.13 -20.43 5.10
N GLN A 85 8.03 -20.08 6.37
CA GLN A 85 6.90 -19.36 6.95
C GLN A 85 6.68 -18.05 6.18
N PRO A 86 5.43 -17.65 5.86
CA PRO A 86 5.16 -16.33 5.34
C PRO A 86 5.26 -15.36 6.53
N GLU A 87 6.46 -14.85 6.77
CA GLU A 87 6.66 -13.61 7.50
C GLU A 87 6.83 -12.53 6.43
N PHE A 88 5.81 -11.69 6.28
CA PHE A 88 5.89 -10.42 5.54
C PHE A 88 6.54 -10.50 4.14
N CYS A 89 5.90 -11.23 3.22
CA CYS A 89 6.38 -11.46 1.85
C CYS A 89 6.81 -10.16 1.14
N LEU A 90 6.01 -9.10 1.22
CA LEU A 90 6.33 -7.83 0.60
C LEU A 90 7.53 -7.13 1.25
N MET A 91 7.62 -7.12 2.59
CA MET A 91 8.71 -6.44 3.29
C MET A 91 10.06 -7.13 3.01
N GLU A 92 10.09 -8.46 2.99
CA GLU A 92 11.29 -9.22 2.65
C GLU A 92 11.66 -9.05 1.17
N ALA A 93 10.67 -9.04 0.28
CA ALA A 93 10.89 -8.78 -1.14
C ALA A 93 11.47 -7.38 -1.39
N ILE A 94 10.97 -6.37 -0.67
CA ILE A 94 11.50 -5.00 -0.71
C ILE A 94 12.93 -4.99 -0.15
N ASN A 95 13.17 -5.61 1.01
CA ASN A 95 14.48 -5.61 1.67
C ASN A 95 15.57 -6.28 0.80
N ARG A 96 15.23 -7.35 0.09
CA ARG A 96 16.15 -8.06 -0.82
C ARG A 96 16.69 -7.17 -1.96
N ASN A 97 15.89 -6.23 -2.44
CA ASN A 97 16.24 -5.35 -3.57
C ASN A 97 15.89 -3.88 -3.28
N GLY A 98 16.19 -3.40 -2.07
CA GLY A 98 15.75 -2.08 -1.60
C GLY A 98 16.17 -0.91 -2.50
N LEU A 99 17.37 -0.99 -3.09
CA LEU A 99 17.87 0.01 -4.05
C LEU A 99 17.04 0.03 -5.34
N PHE A 100 16.72 -1.13 -5.90
CA PHE A 100 15.89 -1.22 -7.10
C PHE A 100 14.49 -0.69 -6.83
N PHE A 101 13.88 -1.07 -5.70
CA PHE A 101 12.57 -0.56 -5.29
C PHE A 101 12.58 0.97 -5.16
N PHE A 102 13.61 1.53 -4.53
CA PHE A 102 13.77 2.97 -4.40
C PHE A 102 13.88 3.67 -5.77
N LEU A 103 14.70 3.15 -6.69
CA LEU A 103 14.84 3.71 -8.03
C LEU A 103 13.54 3.61 -8.82
N LEU A 104 12.88 2.45 -8.80
CA LEU A 104 11.60 2.22 -9.47
C LEU A 104 10.52 3.17 -8.94
N ALA A 105 10.44 3.37 -7.62
CA ALA A 105 9.51 4.30 -7.00
C ALA A 105 9.73 5.74 -7.48
N ASN A 106 10.98 6.20 -7.54
CA ASN A 106 11.30 7.53 -8.05
C ASN A 106 10.98 7.69 -9.53
N ILE A 107 11.30 6.70 -10.37
CA ILE A 107 10.99 6.71 -11.80
C ILE A 107 9.48 6.72 -12.02
N LEU A 108 8.72 5.85 -11.35
CA LEU A 108 7.26 5.81 -11.46
C LEU A 108 6.61 7.10 -10.97
N THR A 109 7.12 7.70 -9.89
CA THR A 109 6.65 9.00 -9.39
C THR A 109 6.87 10.10 -10.45
N GLY A 110 8.05 10.13 -11.07
CA GLY A 110 8.34 11.04 -12.18
C GLY A 110 7.44 10.79 -13.40
N ALA A 111 7.23 9.52 -13.77
CA ALA A 111 6.39 9.12 -14.88
C ALA A 111 4.93 9.56 -14.69
N PHE A 112 4.34 9.32 -13.51
CA PHE A 112 2.98 9.78 -13.21
C PHE A 112 2.88 11.30 -13.23
N ASN A 113 3.89 12.03 -12.74
CA ASN A 113 3.92 13.49 -12.82
C ASN A 113 3.99 14.02 -14.27
N CYS A 114 4.55 13.25 -15.21
CA CYS A 114 4.59 13.61 -16.63
C CYS A 114 3.32 13.21 -17.39
N ILE A 115 2.73 12.06 -17.06
CA ILE A 115 1.54 11.52 -17.73
C ILE A 115 0.27 12.25 -17.29
N MET A 116 0.20 12.59 -16.00
CA MET A 116 -0.98 13.20 -15.40
C MET A 116 -0.71 14.66 -15.11
N ASN A 117 -1.58 15.55 -15.59
CA ASN A 117 -1.54 16.95 -15.19
C ASN A 117 -2.06 17.07 -13.74
N THR A 118 -1.18 16.80 -12.79
CA THR A 118 -1.49 16.67 -11.36
C THR A 118 -2.11 17.93 -10.76
N LYS A 119 -1.92 19.08 -11.40
CA LYS A 119 -2.50 20.37 -11.00
C LYS A 119 -4.01 20.44 -11.22
N ASP A 120 -4.50 19.84 -12.30
CA ASP A 120 -5.92 19.87 -12.71
C ASP A 120 -6.64 18.56 -12.38
N ALA A 121 -5.94 17.63 -11.73
CA ALA A 121 -6.46 16.34 -11.38
C ALA A 121 -7.57 16.45 -10.32
N GLY A 122 -8.74 15.90 -10.63
CA GLY A 122 -9.80 15.72 -9.66
C GLY A 122 -9.35 14.85 -8.47
N PRO A 123 -10.01 14.98 -7.31
CA PRO A 123 -9.63 14.26 -6.09
C PRO A 123 -9.68 12.74 -6.31
N MET A 124 -10.76 12.22 -6.92
CA MET A 124 -10.91 10.78 -7.17
C MET A 124 -9.82 10.22 -8.09
N LEU A 125 -9.47 10.95 -9.15
CA LEU A 125 -8.39 10.55 -10.06
C LEU A 125 -7.05 10.49 -9.33
N SER A 126 -6.75 11.48 -8.48
CA SER A 126 -5.52 11.50 -7.66
C SER A 126 -5.45 10.31 -6.72
N PHE A 127 -6.56 9.94 -6.07
CA PHE A 127 -6.64 8.76 -5.22
C PHE A 127 -6.42 7.46 -6.03
N CYS A 128 -7.07 7.33 -7.18
CA CYS A 128 -6.91 6.16 -8.04
C CYS A 128 -5.45 6.02 -8.50
N THR A 129 -4.80 7.11 -8.90
CA THR A 129 -3.40 7.10 -9.31
C THR A 129 -2.49 6.61 -8.19
N LEU A 130 -2.72 7.03 -6.94
CA LEU A 130 -1.94 6.56 -5.80
C LEU A 130 -2.12 5.05 -5.55
N VAL A 131 -3.35 4.54 -5.65
CA VAL A 131 -3.61 3.10 -5.51
C VAL A 131 -2.91 2.31 -6.61
N VAL A 132 -3.05 2.74 -7.87
CA VAL A 132 -2.38 2.09 -9.01
C VAL A 132 -0.86 2.13 -8.86
N TYR A 133 -0.29 3.26 -8.45
CA TYR A 133 1.14 3.41 -8.19
C TYR A 133 1.63 2.41 -7.13
N MET A 134 0.95 2.32 -5.99
CA MET A 134 1.32 1.39 -4.92
C MET A 134 1.22 -0.07 -5.37
N LEU A 135 0.17 -0.42 -6.12
CA LEU A 135 -0.02 -1.77 -6.67
C LEU A 135 1.06 -2.14 -7.69
N MET A 136 1.42 -1.23 -8.60
CA MET A 136 2.48 -1.49 -9.56
C MET A 136 3.82 -1.74 -8.87
N LEU A 137 4.12 -0.96 -7.83
CA LEU A 137 5.33 -1.14 -7.04
C LEU A 137 5.36 -2.48 -6.30
N SER A 138 4.28 -2.83 -5.60
CA SER A 138 4.22 -4.10 -4.85
C SER A 138 4.33 -5.31 -5.79
N ILE A 139 3.56 -5.33 -6.88
CA ILE A 139 3.58 -6.42 -7.86
C ILE A 139 4.98 -6.56 -8.48
N SER A 140 5.61 -5.46 -8.86
CA SER A 140 6.94 -5.48 -9.48
C SER A 140 7.99 -6.10 -8.56
N VAL A 141 7.96 -5.76 -7.28
CA VAL A 141 8.89 -6.31 -6.28
C VAL A 141 8.61 -7.77 -5.97
N THR A 142 7.34 -8.15 -5.85
CA THR A 142 6.95 -9.55 -5.63
C THR A 142 7.34 -10.43 -6.81
N GLU A 143 7.16 -9.97 -8.06
CA GLU A 143 7.58 -10.71 -9.25
C GLU A 143 9.11 -10.92 -9.29
N LEU A 144 9.87 -9.88 -8.92
CA LEU A 144 11.33 -9.96 -8.81
C LEU A 144 11.77 -10.99 -7.76
N TYR A 145 11.08 -10.99 -6.62
CA TYR A 145 11.32 -11.93 -5.53
C TYR A 145 11.00 -13.37 -5.94
N LEU A 146 9.86 -13.60 -6.62
CA LEU A 146 9.48 -14.91 -7.16
C LEU A 146 10.49 -15.43 -8.19
N ARG A 147 11.06 -14.55 -9.01
CA ARG A 147 12.11 -14.90 -9.98
C ARG A 147 13.49 -15.11 -9.36
N ASN A 148 13.65 -14.91 -8.04
CA ASN A 148 14.93 -14.99 -7.33
C ASN A 148 16.02 -14.07 -7.92
N ILE A 149 15.64 -12.96 -8.54
CA ILE A 149 16.59 -12.00 -9.12
C ILE A 149 17.02 -11.03 -8.02
N THR A 150 18.33 -10.92 -7.79
CA THR A 150 18.91 -9.92 -6.90
C THR A 150 19.78 -8.96 -7.72
N PHE A 151 19.48 -7.66 -7.66
CA PHE A 151 20.30 -6.64 -8.31
C PHE A 151 21.44 -6.23 -7.36
N THR A 152 22.59 -6.88 -7.48
CA THR A 152 23.82 -6.43 -6.82
C THR A 152 24.46 -5.33 -7.66
N LEU A 153 24.17 -4.07 -7.34
CA LEU A 153 24.76 -2.90 -8.00
C LEU A 153 26.17 -2.57 -7.51
N TRP A 154 26.74 -3.39 -6.62
CA TRP A 154 28.11 -3.27 -6.14
C TRP A 154 28.81 -4.64 -6.21
N LYS A 155 29.84 -4.72 -7.05
CA LYS A 155 31.00 -5.58 -6.88
C LYS A 155 32.19 -4.70 -6.58
#